data_AF-A0A6J5J743-F1
#
_entry.id   AF-A0A6J5J743-F1
#
_cell.length_a   1.000
_cell.length_b   1.000
_cell.length_c   1.000
_cell.angle_alpha   90.00
_cell.angle_beta   90.00
_cell.angle_gamma   90.00
#
_symmetry.space_group_name_H-M   'P 1'
#
loop_
_entity.id
_entity.type
_entity.pdbx_description
1 polymer ?
#
loop_
_entity_poly.entity_id
_entity_poly.type
_entity_poly.pdbx_seq_one_letter_code
_entity_poly.pdbx_strand_id
1 'polypeptide(L)'
;MTQDEWRSVKATLPNGPTGHLTLALWLADVALLAAAWVLWLAGGPARIAALVLATLALIHLYLILHEALHGAASRSRACNEAIGHLCGWIIGLPYLPRRRSHLGHHAWTAHPTRDPENRKMIQKFSVMTERGARTLEFIWRHWIPMMAFNHFLSHWIAPFLHRDTPAHRAKSNTEIAFSALYLAGYAAVGALAYRAGVLGSLIAFSTILWIVLLMAVELLNLPHHAEIPLLADDAARPPLWEQDVVSHSCANVPLWSR
;
A
#
# COMPACT_ATOMS: atom_id res chain seq x y z
N MET A 1 -27.49 -5.04 -3.24
CA MET A 1 -27.68 -6.01 -2.15
C MET A 1 -28.41 -5.34 -1.00
N THR A 2 -29.45 -5.96 -0.45
CA THR A 2 -30.17 -5.48 0.74
C THR A 2 -29.37 -5.77 2.02
N GLN A 3 -29.73 -5.14 3.14
CA GLN A 3 -29.07 -5.38 4.42
C GLN A 3 -29.16 -6.86 4.86
N ASP A 4 -30.30 -7.51 4.62
CA ASP A 4 -30.53 -8.90 5.02
C ASP A 4 -29.76 -9.87 4.11
N GLU A 5 -29.70 -9.60 2.80
CA GLU A 5 -28.84 -10.36 1.87
C GLU A 5 -27.38 -10.32 2.32
N TRP A 6 -26.87 -9.12 2.64
CA TRP A 6 -25.49 -8.94 3.12
C TRP A 6 -25.24 -9.69 4.44
N ARG A 7 -26.18 -9.63 5.38
CA ARG A 7 -26.08 -10.39 6.65
C ARG A 7 -26.05 -11.90 6.40
N SER A 8 -26.84 -12.40 5.44
CA SER A 8 -26.84 -13.82 5.09
C SER A 8 -25.49 -14.26 4.50
N VAL A 9 -24.93 -13.48 3.57
CA VAL A 9 -23.60 -13.76 2.99
C VAL A 9 -22.54 -13.70 4.07
N LYS A 10 -22.55 -12.66 4.91
CA LYS A 10 -21.61 -12.52 6.02
C LYS A 10 -21.65 -13.72 6.98
N ALA A 11 -22.81 -14.30 7.23
CA ALA A 11 -22.96 -15.47 8.09
C ALA A 11 -22.30 -16.74 7.49
N THR A 12 -22.17 -16.82 6.17
CA THR A 12 -21.46 -17.92 5.49
C THR A 12 -19.95 -17.75 5.45
N LEU A 13 -19.45 -16.52 5.62
CA LEU A 13 -18.02 -16.24 5.61
C LEU A 13 -17.41 -16.66 6.95
N PRO A 14 -16.20 -17.25 6.95
CA PRO A 14 -15.52 -17.63 8.18
C PRO A 14 -15.35 -16.41 9.10
N ASN A 15 -15.71 -16.59 10.38
CA ASN A 15 -15.59 -15.53 11.37
C ASN A 15 -14.13 -15.29 11.75
N GLY A 16 -13.59 -14.17 11.30
CA GLY A 16 -12.35 -13.59 11.82
C GLY A 16 -11.06 -14.31 11.41
N PRO A 17 -9.92 -13.65 11.63
CA PRO A 17 -8.65 -14.10 11.07
C PRO A 17 -8.14 -15.38 11.72
N THR A 18 -7.79 -16.37 10.89
CA THR A 18 -6.89 -17.47 11.23
C THR A 18 -5.44 -16.98 11.20
N GLY A 19 -5.14 -15.91 11.96
CA GLY A 19 -3.92 -15.11 11.82
C GLY A 19 -2.60 -15.88 11.93
N HIS A 20 -2.59 -17.12 12.43
CA HIS A 20 -1.39 -17.96 12.43
C HIS A 20 -0.87 -18.27 11.02
N LEU A 21 -1.74 -18.43 10.02
CA LEU A 21 -1.31 -18.65 8.63
C LEU A 21 -0.72 -17.38 8.03
N THR A 22 -1.34 -16.22 8.26
CA THR A 22 -0.81 -14.92 7.83
C THR A 22 0.54 -14.63 8.47
N LEU A 23 0.72 -14.97 9.74
CA LEU A 23 2.01 -14.85 10.44
C LEU A 23 3.07 -15.79 9.87
N ALA A 24 2.71 -17.05 9.58
CA ALA A 24 3.61 -18.01 8.97
C ALA A 24 4.05 -17.56 7.57
N LEU A 25 3.11 -17.06 6.76
CA LEU A 25 3.38 -16.49 5.45
C LEU A 25 4.31 -15.27 5.56
N TRP A 26 4.01 -14.35 6.48
CA TRP A 26 4.85 -13.18 6.75
C TRP A 26 6.30 -13.55 7.11
N LEU A 27 6.49 -14.52 8.00
CA LEU A 27 7.82 -15.02 8.35
C LEU A 27 8.52 -15.68 7.16
N ALA A 28 7.78 -16.44 6.35
CA ALA A 28 8.29 -17.06 5.13
C ALA A 28 8.73 -16.01 4.10
N ASP A 29 7.98 -14.92 3.91
CA ASP A 29 8.34 -13.84 2.98
C ASP A 29 9.58 -13.07 3.46
N VAL A 30 9.72 -12.84 4.77
CA VAL A 30 10.93 -12.23 5.33
C VAL A 30 12.15 -13.13 5.12
N ALA A 31 12.00 -14.45 5.34
CA ALA A 31 13.06 -15.42 5.05
C ALA A 31 13.39 -15.47 3.55
N LEU A 32 12.37 -15.36 2.69
CA LEU A 32 12.52 -15.36 1.25
C LEU A 32 13.27 -14.13 0.75
N LEU A 33 13.00 -12.94 1.32
CA LEU A 33 13.77 -11.73 1.04
C LEU A 33 15.24 -11.87 1.46
N ALA A 34 15.50 -12.46 2.62
CA ALA A 34 16.87 -12.71 3.08
C ALA A 34 17.60 -13.69 2.15
N ALA A 35 16.95 -14.77 1.74
CA ALA A 35 17.51 -15.74 0.78
C ALA A 35 17.76 -15.09 -0.59
N ALA A 36 16.81 -14.27 -1.08
CA ALA A 36 16.97 -13.52 -2.32
C ALA A 36 18.16 -12.55 -2.26
N TRP A 37 18.37 -11.87 -1.14
CA TRP A 37 19.53 -11.01 -0.96
C TRP A 37 20.86 -11.79 -1.05
N VAL A 38 20.93 -12.98 -0.45
CA VAL A 38 22.11 -13.87 -0.56
C VAL A 38 22.35 -14.29 -2.01
N LEU A 39 21.30 -14.70 -2.73
CA LEU A 39 21.38 -15.05 -4.15
C LEU A 39 21.80 -13.87 -5.03
N TRP A 40 21.34 -12.65 -4.70
CA TRP A 40 21.74 -11.44 -5.40
C TRP A 40 23.24 -11.16 -5.29
N LEU A 41 23.80 -11.34 -4.09
CA LEU A 41 25.22 -11.19 -3.81
C LEU A 41 26.07 -12.28 -4.46
N ALA A 42 25.55 -13.51 -4.59
CA ALA A 42 26.23 -14.60 -5.31
C ALA A 42 26.48 -14.27 -6.80
N GLY A 43 25.68 -13.37 -7.39
CA GLY A 43 25.89 -12.89 -8.75
C GLY A 43 25.45 -13.87 -9.85
N GLY A 44 25.82 -13.57 -11.10
CA GLY A 44 25.48 -14.41 -12.25
C GLY A 44 23.97 -14.65 -12.42
N PRO A 45 23.58 -15.84 -12.92
CA PRO A 45 22.16 -16.21 -13.09
C PRO A 45 21.35 -16.23 -11.78
N ALA A 46 22.00 -16.38 -10.61
CA ALA A 46 21.31 -16.38 -9.32
C ALA A 46 20.58 -15.05 -9.02
N ARG A 47 21.00 -13.94 -9.66
CA ARG A 47 20.29 -12.65 -9.57
C ARG A 47 18.88 -12.71 -10.14
N ILE A 48 18.63 -13.53 -11.15
CA ILE A 48 17.28 -13.70 -11.72
C ILE A 48 16.37 -14.36 -10.68
N ALA A 49 16.85 -15.46 -10.07
CA ALA A 49 16.12 -16.14 -8.99
C ALA A 49 15.90 -15.20 -7.79
N ALA A 50 16.92 -14.43 -7.41
CA ALA A 50 16.80 -13.42 -6.36
C ALA A 50 15.67 -12.43 -6.63
N LEU A 51 15.60 -11.86 -7.82
CA LEU A 51 14.56 -10.90 -8.18
C LEU A 51 13.17 -11.54 -8.17
N VAL A 52 13.01 -12.73 -8.73
CA VAL A 52 11.70 -13.44 -8.74
C VAL A 52 11.21 -13.70 -7.31
N LEU A 53 12.07 -14.27 -6.46
CA LEU A 53 11.71 -14.60 -5.08
C LEU A 53 11.41 -13.35 -4.26
N ALA A 54 12.22 -12.30 -4.41
CA ALA A 54 12.01 -11.05 -3.68
C ALA A 54 10.78 -10.27 -4.17
N THR A 55 10.48 -10.29 -5.47
CA THR A 55 9.25 -9.70 -6.01
C THR A 55 8.01 -10.40 -5.44
N LEU A 56 7.99 -11.73 -5.40
CA LEU A 56 6.89 -12.49 -4.81
C LEU A 56 6.70 -12.12 -3.34
N ALA A 57 7.79 -12.13 -2.56
CA ALA A 57 7.76 -11.74 -1.16
C ALA A 57 7.25 -10.30 -0.96
N LEU A 58 7.70 -9.34 -1.78
CA LEU A 58 7.25 -7.95 -1.66
C LEU A 58 5.76 -7.77 -1.94
N ILE A 59 5.21 -8.48 -2.92
CA ILE A 59 3.77 -8.46 -3.19
C ILE A 59 3.00 -8.99 -1.98
N HIS A 60 3.42 -10.12 -1.40
CA HIS A 60 2.78 -10.63 -0.19
C HIS A 60 2.92 -9.67 1.00
N LEU A 61 4.10 -9.06 1.21
CA LEU A 61 4.29 -8.08 2.27
C LEU A 61 3.39 -6.85 2.11
N TYR A 62 3.10 -6.42 0.87
CA TYR A 62 2.11 -5.38 0.60
C TYR A 62 0.68 -5.81 0.97
N LEU A 63 0.29 -7.05 0.65
CA LEU A 63 -1.02 -7.60 1.04
C LEU A 63 -1.14 -7.80 2.55
N ILE A 64 -0.10 -8.31 3.20
CA ILE A 64 -0.05 -8.48 4.66
C ILE A 64 -0.07 -7.11 5.36
N LEU A 65 0.61 -6.11 4.80
CA LEU A 65 0.49 -4.72 5.24
C LEU A 65 -0.97 -4.29 5.20
N HIS A 66 -1.67 -4.51 4.07
CA HIS A 66 -3.09 -4.18 3.91
C HIS A 66 -3.95 -4.81 5.02
N GLU A 67 -3.80 -6.11 5.28
CA GLU A 67 -4.51 -6.79 6.36
C GLU A 67 -4.17 -6.21 7.74
N ALA A 68 -2.91 -5.82 7.97
CA ALA A 68 -2.48 -5.18 9.20
C ALA A 68 -3.06 -3.76 9.38
N LEU A 69 -3.38 -3.03 8.30
CA LEU A 69 -4.08 -1.73 8.39
C LEU A 69 -5.48 -1.93 8.99
N HIS A 70 -6.15 -3.02 8.60
CA HIS A 70 -7.47 -3.44 9.08
C HIS A 70 -7.45 -4.12 10.45
N GLY A 71 -6.26 -4.51 10.93
CA GLY A 71 -6.12 -5.29 12.16
C GLY A 71 -6.50 -6.77 12.00
N ALA A 72 -6.46 -7.28 10.77
CA ALA A 72 -6.86 -8.63 10.40
C ALA A 72 -5.67 -9.59 10.23
N ALA A 73 -4.42 -9.11 10.22
CA ALA A 73 -3.25 -9.98 10.08
C ALA A 73 -3.04 -10.90 11.31
N SER A 74 -3.49 -10.48 12.49
CA SER A 74 -3.40 -11.25 13.73
C SER A 74 -4.58 -10.96 14.67
N ARG A 75 -4.82 -11.86 15.64
CA ARG A 75 -5.79 -11.59 16.73
C ARG A 75 -5.30 -10.52 17.71
N SER A 76 -3.98 -10.29 17.79
CA SER A 76 -3.39 -9.30 18.68
C SER A 76 -3.23 -7.96 17.96
N ARG A 77 -3.81 -6.90 18.53
CA ARG A 77 -3.67 -5.54 18.02
C ARG A 77 -2.20 -5.10 17.95
N ALA A 78 -1.42 -5.36 19.01
CA ALA A 78 0.01 -5.02 19.03
C ALA A 78 0.79 -5.75 17.94
N CYS A 79 0.44 -7.01 17.66
CA CYS A 79 1.05 -7.79 16.59
C CYS A 79 0.74 -7.20 15.20
N ASN A 80 -0.51 -6.79 14.94
CA ASN A 80 -0.87 -6.11 13.69
C ASN A 80 -0.10 -4.80 13.50
N GLU A 81 0.00 -3.97 14.54
CA GLU A 81 0.75 -2.71 14.46
C GLU A 81 2.24 -2.97 14.17
N ALA A 82 2.85 -3.97 14.83
CA ALA A 82 4.25 -4.35 14.58
C ALA A 82 4.48 -4.86 13.14
N ILE A 83 3.63 -5.76 12.65
CA ILE A 83 3.71 -6.28 11.27
C ILE A 83 3.50 -5.16 10.27
N GLY A 84 2.49 -4.31 10.49
CA GLY A 84 2.22 -3.17 9.63
C GLY A 84 3.40 -2.21 9.55
N HIS A 85 4.05 -1.94 10.69
CA HIS A 85 5.28 -1.14 10.69
C HIS A 85 6.43 -1.83 9.95
N LEU A 86 6.70 -3.10 10.22
CA LEU A 86 7.79 -3.84 9.58
C LEU A 86 7.60 -3.98 8.07
N CYS A 87 6.42 -4.39 7.61
CA CYS A 87 6.09 -4.45 6.18
C CYS A 87 6.19 -3.06 5.55
N GLY A 88 5.61 -2.03 6.19
CA GLY A 88 5.69 -0.65 5.71
C GLY A 88 7.13 -0.15 5.55
N TRP A 89 8.02 -0.50 6.48
CA TRP A 89 9.43 -0.16 6.40
C TRP A 89 10.14 -0.93 5.27
N ILE A 90 9.89 -2.23 5.11
CA ILE A 90 10.51 -3.01 4.03
C ILE A 90 10.11 -2.46 2.64
N ILE A 91 8.84 -2.09 2.45
CA ILE A 91 8.36 -1.63 1.15
C ILE A 91 8.56 -0.12 0.90
N GLY A 92 8.92 0.65 1.93
CA GLY A 92 9.08 2.10 1.80
C GLY A 92 7.79 2.93 1.94
N LEU A 93 6.76 2.41 2.62
CA LEU A 93 5.47 3.08 2.82
C LEU A 93 5.18 3.25 4.33
N PRO A 94 5.12 4.48 4.88
CA PRO A 94 4.94 4.67 6.31
C PRO A 94 3.55 4.21 6.76
N TYR A 95 3.54 3.28 7.72
CA TYR A 95 2.34 2.54 8.14
C TYR A 95 1.22 3.45 8.67
N LEU A 96 1.51 4.37 9.59
CA LEU A 96 0.47 5.17 10.24
C LEU A 96 -0.26 6.12 9.28
N PRO A 97 0.42 6.92 8.43
CA PRO A 97 -0.24 7.71 7.41
C PRO A 97 -1.03 6.84 6.44
N ARG A 98 -0.49 5.70 6.02
CA ARG A 98 -1.17 4.76 5.11
C ARG A 98 -2.44 4.21 5.76
N ARG A 99 -2.38 3.79 7.02
CA ARG A 99 -3.53 3.28 7.78
C ARG A 99 -4.62 4.33 7.88
N ARG A 100 -4.27 5.57 8.18
CA ARG A 100 -5.22 6.68 8.24
C ARG A 100 -5.88 6.95 6.89
N SER A 101 -5.10 7.04 5.80
CA SER A 101 -5.64 7.27 4.45
C SER A 101 -6.54 6.12 4.02
N HIS A 102 -6.06 4.88 4.19
CA HIS A 102 -6.74 3.65 3.78
C HIS A 102 -8.07 3.42 4.51
N LEU A 103 -8.07 3.56 5.84
CA LEU A 103 -9.32 3.45 6.61
C LEU A 103 -10.29 4.61 6.33
N GLY A 104 -9.76 5.79 6.01
CA GLY A 104 -10.56 6.92 5.53
C GLY A 104 -11.23 6.62 4.19
N HIS A 105 -10.47 6.01 3.27
CA HIS A 105 -10.96 5.57 1.96
C HIS A 105 -12.08 4.52 2.10
N HIS A 106 -11.90 3.47 2.91
CA HIS A 106 -12.97 2.49 3.17
C HIS A 106 -14.17 3.07 3.93
N ALA A 107 -13.95 4.11 4.73
CA ALA A 107 -15.04 4.77 5.43
C ALA A 107 -15.90 5.62 4.48
N TRP A 108 -15.29 6.24 3.47
CA TRP A 108 -15.93 7.22 2.61
C TRP A 108 -15.85 6.85 1.12
N THR A 109 -15.78 5.55 0.81
CA THR A 109 -15.58 5.04 -0.55
C THR A 109 -16.54 5.73 -1.53
N ALA A 110 -16.00 6.19 -2.66
CA ALA A 110 -16.71 6.93 -3.71
C ALA A 110 -17.20 8.34 -3.34
N HIS A 111 -16.99 8.82 -2.11
CA HIS A 111 -17.32 10.20 -1.75
C HIS A 111 -16.28 11.17 -2.36
N PRO A 112 -16.68 12.17 -3.15
CA PRO A 112 -15.75 13.05 -3.87
C PRO A 112 -14.79 13.81 -2.94
N THR A 113 -15.32 14.36 -1.84
CA THR A 113 -14.52 15.14 -0.90
C THR A 113 -14.13 14.39 0.36
N ARG A 114 -14.82 13.37 0.87
CA ARG A 114 -14.43 12.73 2.16
C ARG A 114 -13.53 11.52 2.01
N ASP A 115 -13.51 10.90 0.83
CA ASP A 115 -12.54 9.88 0.47
C ASP A 115 -11.16 10.54 0.26
N PRO A 116 -10.12 10.18 1.04
CA PRO A 116 -8.79 10.74 0.88
C PRO A 116 -8.17 10.51 -0.52
N GLU A 117 -8.53 9.41 -1.19
CA GLU A 117 -7.98 9.11 -2.53
C GLU A 117 -8.74 9.90 -3.60
N ASN A 118 -10.08 9.94 -3.60
CA ASN A 118 -10.83 10.75 -4.57
C ASN A 118 -10.58 12.25 -4.39
N ARG A 119 -10.54 12.75 -3.15
CA ARG A 119 -10.27 14.17 -2.89
C ARG A 119 -8.96 14.60 -3.56
N LYS A 120 -7.88 13.82 -3.40
CA LYS A 120 -6.58 14.11 -4.01
C LYS A 120 -6.66 14.09 -5.53
N MET A 121 -7.36 13.10 -6.10
CA MET A 121 -7.55 12.99 -7.55
C MET A 121 -8.32 14.18 -8.09
N ILE A 122 -9.53 14.45 -7.59
CA ILE A 122 -10.37 15.55 -8.04
C ILE A 122 -9.64 16.89 -7.93
N GLN A 123 -8.97 17.17 -6.81
CA GLN A 123 -8.18 18.39 -6.64
C GLN A 123 -7.04 18.52 -7.65
N LYS A 124 -6.40 17.42 -8.02
CA LYS A 124 -5.27 17.43 -8.97
C LYS A 124 -5.74 17.53 -10.42
N PHE A 125 -6.85 16.87 -10.76
CA PHE A 125 -7.37 16.81 -12.13
C PHE A 125 -8.26 18.01 -12.49
N SER A 126 -8.95 18.63 -11.53
CA SER A 126 -9.84 19.79 -11.78
C SER A 126 -9.10 21.05 -12.24
N VAL A 127 -7.79 21.14 -11.98
CA VAL A 127 -6.94 22.28 -12.34
C VAL A 127 -5.82 21.89 -13.32
N MET A 128 -5.96 20.74 -14.00
CA MET A 128 -4.93 20.23 -14.89
C MET A 128 -4.79 21.06 -16.16
N THR A 129 -3.57 21.52 -16.46
CA THR A 129 -3.25 22.21 -17.71
C THR A 129 -3.07 21.23 -18.87
N GLU A 130 -3.21 21.69 -20.11
CA GLU A 130 -2.96 20.87 -21.32
C GLU A 130 -1.55 20.27 -21.37
N ARG A 131 -0.55 21.01 -20.86
CA ARG A 131 0.82 20.48 -20.72
C ARG A 131 0.82 19.31 -19.73
N GLY A 132 0.14 19.46 -18.59
CA GLY A 132 -0.01 18.39 -17.60
C GLY A 132 -0.70 17.15 -18.16
N ALA A 133 -1.76 17.33 -18.96
CA ALA A 133 -2.47 16.24 -19.63
C ALA A 133 -1.57 15.49 -20.61
N ARG A 134 -0.80 16.19 -21.46
CA ARG A 134 0.17 15.57 -22.38
C ARG A 134 1.29 14.81 -21.65
N THR A 135 1.79 15.36 -20.55
CA THR A 135 2.77 14.65 -19.71
C THR A 135 2.18 13.39 -19.10
N LEU A 136 0.95 13.45 -18.60
CA LEU A 136 0.28 12.26 -18.06
C LEU A 136 0.06 11.19 -19.13
N GLU A 137 -0.38 11.60 -20.33
CA GLU A 137 -0.55 10.69 -21.47
C GLU A 137 0.76 10.01 -21.84
N PHE A 138 1.87 10.75 -21.89
CA PHE A 138 3.19 10.17 -22.12
C PHE A 138 3.55 9.13 -21.05
N ILE A 139 3.41 9.49 -19.78
CA ILE A 139 3.72 8.61 -18.63
C ILE A 139 2.89 7.32 -18.72
N TRP A 140 1.59 7.45 -19.01
CA TRP A 140 0.68 6.33 -19.16
C TRP A 140 1.06 5.42 -20.32
N ARG A 141 1.33 5.98 -21.51
CA ARG A 141 1.75 5.21 -22.69
C ARG A 141 3.05 4.41 -22.47
N HIS A 142 3.92 4.90 -21.59
CA HIS A 142 5.20 4.26 -21.28
C HIS A 142 5.19 3.48 -19.96
N TRP A 143 4.02 3.27 -19.34
CA TRP A 143 3.87 2.48 -18.11
C TRP A 143 4.78 2.93 -16.97
N ILE A 144 5.02 4.23 -16.87
CA ILE A 144 5.81 4.82 -15.78
C ILE A 144 4.91 4.91 -14.55
N PRO A 145 5.23 4.23 -13.42
CA PRO A 145 4.31 4.08 -12.29
C PRO A 145 4.22 5.33 -11.40
N MET A 146 3.84 6.45 -12.01
CA MET A 146 3.84 7.77 -11.38
C MET A 146 2.77 7.88 -10.30
N MET A 147 1.62 7.23 -10.47
CA MET A 147 0.53 7.31 -9.50
C MET A 147 0.91 6.55 -8.24
N ALA A 148 1.46 5.34 -8.37
CA ALA A 148 2.02 4.59 -7.25
C ALA A 148 3.17 5.35 -6.59
N PHE A 149 4.09 5.92 -7.35
CA PHE A 149 5.20 6.71 -6.80
C PHE A 149 4.70 7.91 -5.98
N ASN A 150 3.80 8.70 -6.56
CA ASN A 150 3.20 9.85 -5.88
C ASN A 150 2.40 9.43 -4.64
N HIS A 151 1.75 8.26 -4.69
CA HIS A 151 1.05 7.70 -3.55
C HIS A 151 2.03 7.48 -2.39
N PHE A 152 3.16 6.81 -2.61
CA PHE A 152 4.19 6.60 -1.58
C PHE A 152 4.75 7.92 -1.05
N LEU A 153 5.14 8.83 -1.95
CA LEU A 153 5.67 10.14 -1.58
C LEU A 153 4.69 10.96 -0.75
N SER A 154 3.40 10.96 -1.11
CA SER A 154 2.37 11.68 -0.37
C SER A 154 2.22 11.18 1.08
N HIS A 155 2.43 9.88 1.31
CA HIS A 155 2.36 9.29 2.66
C HIS A 155 3.58 9.65 3.52
N TRP A 156 4.74 9.86 2.91
CA TRP A 156 5.92 10.40 3.59
C TRP A 156 5.77 11.87 3.96
N ILE A 157 5.09 12.66 3.14
CA ILE A 157 4.89 14.11 3.36
C ILE A 157 3.71 14.37 4.31
N ALA A 158 2.66 13.53 4.27
CA ALA A 158 1.42 13.73 5.02
C ALA A 158 1.55 13.99 6.54
N PRO A 159 2.54 13.44 7.28
CA PRO A 159 2.74 13.76 8.70
C PRO A 159 3.09 15.23 8.97
N PHE A 160 3.73 15.89 8.00
CA PHE A 160 4.24 17.26 8.13
C PHE A 160 3.26 18.34 7.67
N LEU A 161 2.20 17.96 6.97
CA LEU A 161 1.14 18.89 6.55
C LEU A 161 0.32 19.33 7.77
N HIS A 162 0.11 20.64 7.91
CA HIS A 162 -0.61 21.23 9.05
C HIS A 162 -2.04 20.69 9.17
N ARG A 163 -2.49 20.53 10.44
CA ARG A 163 -3.84 20.08 10.77
C ARG A 163 -4.45 20.93 11.88
N ASP A 164 -5.72 21.28 11.71
CA ASP A 164 -6.36 22.37 12.45
C ASP A 164 -6.74 22.04 13.91
N THR A 165 -6.80 20.75 14.28
CA THR A 165 -7.23 20.33 15.64
C THR A 165 -6.13 19.69 16.50
N PRO A 166 -6.15 19.86 17.84
CA PRO A 166 -5.19 19.24 18.76
C PRO A 166 -5.11 17.70 18.65
N ALA A 167 -6.26 17.02 18.48
CA ALA A 167 -6.30 15.57 18.32
C ALA A 167 -5.63 15.12 17.00
N HIS A 168 -5.78 15.90 15.94
CA HIS A 168 -5.06 15.65 14.68
C HIS A 168 -3.56 15.93 14.81
N ARG A 169 -3.16 16.93 15.59
CA ARG A 169 -1.74 17.24 15.89
C ARG A 169 -1.03 16.11 16.63
N ALA A 170 -1.62 15.55 17.69
CA ALA A 170 -1.01 14.45 18.44
C ALA A 170 -0.77 13.20 17.58
N LYS A 171 -1.73 12.86 16.72
CA LYS A 171 -1.55 11.78 15.72
C LYS A 171 -0.45 12.12 14.72
N SER A 172 -0.35 13.38 14.27
CA SER A 172 0.75 13.85 13.41
C SER A 172 2.11 13.68 14.06
N ASN A 173 2.27 14.01 15.34
CA ASN A 173 3.56 13.86 16.04
C ASN A 173 4.01 12.39 16.09
N THR A 174 3.07 11.47 16.30
CA THR A 174 3.36 10.03 16.26
C THR A 174 3.75 9.59 14.84
N GLU A 175 2.99 10.03 13.82
CA GLU A 175 3.34 9.79 12.41
C GLU A 175 4.74 10.31 12.07
N ILE A 176 5.10 11.53 12.52
CA ILE A 176 6.43 12.14 12.32
C ILE A 176 7.51 11.30 13.02
N ALA A 177 7.31 10.91 14.27
CA ALA A 177 8.29 10.14 15.03
C ALA A 177 8.60 8.79 14.37
N PHE A 178 7.58 8.07 13.89
CA PHE A 178 7.78 6.82 13.15
C PHE A 178 8.41 7.05 11.78
N SER A 179 8.05 8.10 11.05
CA SER A 179 8.74 8.45 9.79
C SER A 179 10.22 8.75 10.01
N ALA A 180 10.56 9.49 11.08
CA ALA A 180 11.95 9.74 11.46
C ALA A 180 12.68 8.44 11.84
N LEU A 181 12.02 7.54 12.58
CA LEU A 181 12.56 6.22 12.91
C LEU A 181 12.84 5.38 11.66
N TYR A 182 11.96 5.42 10.65
CA TYR A 182 12.16 4.71 9.40
C TYR A 182 13.38 5.24 8.64
N LEU A 183 13.50 6.57 8.52
CA LEU A 183 14.64 7.22 7.87
C LEU A 183 15.95 6.91 8.60
N ALA A 184 15.94 6.93 9.93
CA ALA A 184 17.08 6.51 10.73
C ALA A 184 17.44 5.04 10.50
N GLY A 185 16.43 4.16 10.39
CA GLY A 185 16.61 2.75 10.04
C GLY A 185 17.24 2.57 8.66
N TYR A 186 16.77 3.26 7.63
CA TYR A 186 17.38 3.21 6.29
C TYR A 186 18.81 3.75 6.29
N ALA A 187 19.08 4.84 7.00
CA ALA A 187 20.43 5.39 7.14
C ALA A 187 21.37 4.40 7.85
N ALA A 188 20.90 3.73 8.91
CA ALA A 188 21.67 2.71 9.61
C ALA A 188 22.00 1.52 8.70
N VAL A 189 21.00 1.00 7.96
CA VAL A 189 21.22 -0.09 6.99
C VAL A 189 22.17 0.34 5.88
N GLY A 190 22.03 1.56 5.36
CA GLY A 190 22.94 2.12 4.36
C GLY A 190 24.39 2.22 4.87
N ALA A 191 24.59 2.69 6.11
CA ALA A 191 25.89 2.78 6.73
C ALA A 191 26.53 1.39 6.95
N LEU A 192 25.73 0.41 7.38
CA LEU A 192 26.19 -0.98 7.52
C LEU A 192 26.56 -1.59 6.16
N ALA A 193 25.74 -1.38 5.13
CA ALA A 193 26.00 -1.85 3.77
C ALA A 193 27.24 -1.19 3.15
N TYR A 194 27.45 0.10 3.43
CA TYR A 194 28.67 0.81 3.03
C TYR A 194 29.91 0.20 3.67
N ARG A 195 29.88 0.02 4.99
CA ARG A 195 30.98 -0.62 5.75
C ARG A 195 31.25 -2.05 5.27
N ALA A 196 30.22 -2.80 4.88
CA ALA A 196 30.36 -4.15 4.36
C ALA A 196 30.74 -4.21 2.87
N GLY A 197 30.89 -3.07 2.18
CA GLY A 197 31.26 -3.02 0.76
C GLY A 197 30.15 -3.43 -0.21
N VAL A 198 28.90 -3.55 0.26
CA VAL A 198 27.75 -4.04 -0.53
C VAL A 198 26.72 -2.95 -0.82
N LEU A 199 27.00 -1.68 -0.50
CA LEU A 199 26.05 -0.58 -0.69
C LEU A 199 25.55 -0.47 -2.14
N GLY A 200 26.43 -0.58 -3.13
CA GLY A 200 26.05 -0.54 -4.55
C GLY A 200 25.10 -1.68 -4.92
N SER A 201 25.37 -2.89 -4.42
CA SER A 201 24.48 -4.05 -4.60
C SER A 201 23.13 -3.86 -3.92
N LEU A 202 23.11 -3.27 -2.73
CA LEU A 202 21.87 -2.99 -1.99
C LEU A 202 21.00 -1.97 -2.72
N ILE A 203 21.61 -0.87 -3.18
CA ILE A 203 20.92 0.16 -3.97
C ILE A 203 20.34 -0.46 -5.24
N ALA A 204 21.14 -1.22 -6.00
CA ALA A 204 20.68 -1.85 -7.24
C ALA A 204 19.52 -2.83 -7.00
N PHE A 205 19.67 -3.74 -6.02
CA PHE A 205 18.63 -4.71 -5.67
C PHE A 205 17.34 -4.04 -5.25
N SER A 206 17.43 -3.09 -4.31
CA SER A 206 16.26 -2.41 -3.74
C SER A 206 15.57 -1.52 -4.78
N THR A 207 16.33 -0.86 -5.66
CA THR A 207 15.77 0.00 -6.72
C THR A 207 14.97 -0.81 -7.73
N ILE A 208 15.52 -1.95 -8.21
CA ILE A 208 14.81 -2.82 -9.16
C ILE A 208 13.52 -3.33 -8.52
N LEU A 209 13.60 -3.83 -7.29
CA LEU A 209 12.44 -4.34 -6.58
C LEU A 209 11.39 -3.26 -6.33
N TRP A 210 11.81 -2.04 -6.00
CA TRP A 210 10.88 -0.94 -5.77
C TRP A 210 10.18 -0.50 -7.05
N ILE A 211 10.89 -0.46 -8.19
CA ILE A 211 10.26 -0.20 -9.50
C ILE A 211 9.21 -1.28 -9.81
N VAL A 212 9.55 -2.56 -9.63
CA VAL A 212 8.61 -3.67 -9.86
C VAL A 212 7.40 -3.58 -8.92
N LEU A 213 7.62 -3.26 -7.65
CA LEU A 213 6.54 -3.04 -6.68
C LEU A 213 5.63 -1.90 -7.11
N LEU A 214 6.19 -0.75 -7.53
CA LEU A 214 5.40 0.39 -7.99
C LEU A 214 4.56 0.03 -9.22
N MET A 215 5.13 -0.70 -10.18
CA MET A 215 4.38 -1.20 -11.34
C MET A 215 3.27 -2.16 -10.91
N ALA A 216 3.54 -3.09 -10.00
CA ALA A 216 2.53 -4.03 -9.50
C ALA A 216 1.41 -3.29 -8.75
N VAL A 217 1.74 -2.35 -7.87
CA VAL A 217 0.77 -1.52 -7.13
C VAL A 217 -0.08 -0.71 -8.11
N GLU A 218 0.52 -0.13 -9.16
CA GLU A 218 -0.23 0.64 -10.15
C GLU A 218 -1.15 -0.25 -11.00
N LEU A 219 -0.64 -1.37 -11.51
CA LEU A 219 -1.41 -2.33 -12.31
C LEU A 219 -2.54 -2.97 -11.51
N LEU A 220 -2.29 -3.31 -10.24
CA LEU A 220 -3.29 -3.94 -9.39
C LEU A 220 -4.29 -2.92 -8.87
N ASN A 221 -3.88 -1.77 -8.34
CA ASN A 221 -4.81 -0.87 -7.66
C ASN A 221 -5.62 0.04 -8.59
N LEU A 222 -5.11 0.43 -9.77
CA LEU A 222 -5.85 1.34 -10.64
C LEU A 222 -7.17 0.76 -11.18
N PRO A 223 -7.23 -0.50 -11.67
CA PRO A 223 -8.49 -1.05 -12.18
C PRO A 223 -9.58 -1.17 -11.13
N HIS A 224 -9.24 -1.30 -9.84
CA HIS A 224 -10.22 -1.40 -8.75
C HIS A 224 -11.03 -0.12 -8.55
N HIS A 225 -10.53 1.02 -9.05
CA HIS A 225 -11.19 2.32 -8.92
C HIS A 225 -11.61 2.93 -10.26
N ALA A 226 -11.28 2.28 -11.37
CA ALA A 226 -11.79 2.66 -12.66
C ALA A 226 -13.31 2.46 -12.66
N GLU A 227 -14.04 3.45 -13.17
CA GLU A 227 -15.49 3.37 -13.42
C GLU A 227 -16.41 3.35 -12.18
N ILE A 228 -15.88 3.53 -10.96
CA ILE A 228 -16.73 3.69 -9.77
C ILE A 228 -17.52 5.01 -9.87
N PRO A 229 -18.87 4.99 -9.78
CA PRO A 229 -19.67 6.21 -9.76
C PRO A 229 -19.40 7.00 -8.48
N LEU A 230 -19.14 8.31 -8.61
CA LEU A 230 -18.98 9.20 -7.46
C LEU A 230 -20.33 9.46 -6.79
N LEU A 231 -20.32 9.49 -5.46
CA LEU A 231 -21.47 9.93 -4.67
C LEU A 231 -21.66 11.44 -4.78
N ALA A 232 -22.85 11.93 -4.42
CA ALA A 232 -23.09 13.36 -4.22
C ALA A 232 -22.23 13.90 -3.06
N ASP A 233 -21.89 15.18 -3.10
CA ASP A 233 -21.05 15.83 -2.08
C ASP A 233 -21.68 15.87 -0.68
N ASP A 234 -23.01 15.88 -0.61
CA ASP A 234 -23.80 15.85 0.62
C ASP A 234 -24.17 14.43 1.07
N ALA A 235 -23.73 13.40 0.33
CA ALA A 235 -24.05 12.01 0.63
C ALA A 235 -23.53 11.61 2.02
N ALA A 236 -24.36 10.85 2.74
CA ALA A 236 -23.95 10.19 3.96
C ALA A 236 -22.90 9.10 3.67
N ARG A 237 -22.20 8.66 4.73
CA ARG A 237 -21.31 7.51 4.64
C ARG A 237 -22.12 6.27 4.21
N PRO A 238 -21.75 5.58 3.11
CA PRO A 238 -22.46 4.39 2.70
C PRO A 238 -22.29 3.28 3.76
N PRO A 239 -23.37 2.63 4.19
CA PRO A 239 -23.29 1.46 5.05
C PRO A 239 -22.66 0.28 4.28
N LEU A 240 -22.13 -0.71 5.01
CA LEU A 240 -21.35 -1.81 4.41
C LEU A 240 -22.10 -2.59 3.32
N TRP A 241 -23.42 -2.74 3.43
CA TRP A 241 -24.23 -3.47 2.43
C TRP A 241 -24.48 -2.67 1.14
N GLU A 242 -24.30 -1.35 1.16
CA GLU A 242 -24.39 -0.47 -0.01
C GLU A 242 -23.01 -0.20 -0.64
N GLN A 243 -21.92 -0.51 0.06
CA GLN A 243 -20.57 -0.33 -0.49
C GLN A 243 -20.30 -1.22 -1.72
N ASP A 244 -21.00 -2.35 -1.86
CA ASP A 244 -20.94 -3.24 -3.03
C ASP A 244 -21.34 -2.54 -4.34
N VAL A 245 -22.23 -1.54 -4.28
CA VAL A 245 -22.63 -0.73 -5.45
C VAL A 245 -21.46 0.10 -5.99
N VAL A 246 -20.50 0.42 -5.14
CA VAL A 246 -19.34 1.26 -5.45
C VAL A 246 -18.00 0.52 -5.28
N SER A 247 -18.04 -0.81 -5.12
CA SER A 247 -16.86 -1.67 -5.00
C SER A 247 -16.92 -2.72 -6.11
N HIS A 248 -16.01 -2.65 -7.08
CA HIS A 248 -15.95 -3.65 -8.14
C HIS A 248 -15.11 -4.86 -7.72
N SER A 249 -15.61 -6.05 -8.00
CA SER A 249 -14.83 -7.29 -7.92
C SER A 249 -13.93 -7.43 -9.14
N CYS A 250 -12.66 -7.80 -8.93
CA CYS A 250 -11.74 -8.15 -10.02
C CYS A 250 -12.00 -9.53 -10.65
N ALA A 251 -13.13 -10.18 -10.35
CA ALA A 251 -13.53 -11.45 -10.97
C ALA A 251 -13.63 -11.37 -12.51
N ASN A 252 -13.83 -10.16 -13.06
CA ASN A 252 -14.01 -9.92 -14.49
C ASN A 252 -12.76 -9.33 -15.21
N VAL A 253 -11.60 -9.25 -14.54
CA VAL A 253 -10.33 -8.68 -15.08
C VAL A 253 -9.29 -9.83 -15.16
N PRO A 254 -8.38 -9.90 -16.15
CA PRO A 254 -8.09 -11.14 -16.88
C PRO A 254 -7.32 -12.22 -16.10
N LEU A 255 -7.74 -13.48 -16.33
CA LEU A 255 -7.14 -14.83 -16.16
C LEU A 255 -6.29 -15.20 -14.93
N TRP A 256 -5.60 -14.29 -14.24
CA TRP A 256 -4.74 -14.61 -13.09
C TRP A 256 -5.45 -14.52 -11.72
N SER A 257 -6.72 -14.12 -11.70
CA SER A 257 -7.54 -13.98 -10.48
C SER A 257 -8.60 -15.08 -10.31
N ARG A 258 -8.50 -16.18 -11.07
CA ARG A 258 -9.34 -17.39 -10.91
C ARG A 258 -8.58 -18.49 -10.19
#